data_AF-A0A2S2NKT0-F1
#
_entry.id   AF-A0A2S2NKT0-F1
#
_cell.length_a   1.000
_cell.length_b   1.000
_cell.length_c   1.000
_cell.angle_alpha   90.00
_cell.angle_beta   90.00
_cell.angle_gamma   90.00
#
_symmetry.space_group_name_H-M   'P 1'
#
loop_
_entity.id
_entity.type
_entity.pdbx_description
1 polymer ?
#
loop_
_entity_poly.entity_id
_entity_poly.type
_entity_poly.pdbx_seq_one_letter_code
_entity_poly.pdbx_strand_id
1 'polypeptide(L)'
;MLPAYCAMMAITAHIVPHLGNGPLWPKVIWEEAEICKNYWWTNLFFISNFIDVKYGCLVINYYVSCDIQFFVIGGIIVYVYTKNTKYGIRLLATILSLSAFMPFLVTILTKRFGIDMLYLPCLENFRIYMSLNKSYRLSYMRAMPFLGGLTTSIIVEKLKEKKIKFSRITVYGGTLIVSVICIRAQLYGAKFYTWQRPYYPLEHALYRVVNNCVWTVWCMWCFICLFTSGYGPFSYVLNNKLVVVLGRLSYSVFMVNITILMMSNSSLRLPSYHSTNSLADTWISDIFKCYLLALALYLVIEAPFDKIIKRWIR
;
A
#
# COMPACT_ATOMS: atom_id res chain seq x y z
N MET A 1 -8.66 -12.03 5.17
CA MET A 1 -7.26 -11.53 5.23
C MET A 1 -6.29 -12.62 5.67
N LEU A 2 -6.34 -13.10 6.92
CA LEU A 2 -5.36 -14.07 7.45
C LEU A 2 -5.18 -15.37 6.63
N PRO A 3 -6.25 -16.05 6.15
CA PRO A 3 -6.09 -17.34 5.44
C PRO A 3 -5.23 -17.24 4.17
N ALA A 4 -5.50 -16.25 3.31
CA ALA A 4 -4.71 -16.01 2.10
C ALA A 4 -3.28 -15.60 2.43
N TYR A 5 -3.07 -14.84 3.50
CA TYR A 5 -1.74 -14.45 3.94
C TYR A 5 -0.89 -15.66 4.36
N CYS A 6 -1.46 -16.55 5.18
CA CYS A 6 -0.81 -17.80 5.59
C CYS A 6 -0.53 -18.72 4.40
N ALA A 7 -1.50 -18.85 3.50
CA ALA A 7 -1.34 -19.66 2.31
C ALA A 7 -0.22 -19.14 1.41
N MET A 8 -0.14 -17.83 1.19
CA MET A 8 0.93 -17.25 0.39
C MET A 8 2.31 -17.44 1.02
N MET A 9 2.42 -17.42 2.35
CA MET A 9 3.69 -17.78 3.01
C MET A 9 4.08 -19.24 2.72
N ALA A 10 3.13 -20.17 2.82
CA ALA A 10 3.38 -21.58 2.53
C ALA A 10 3.70 -21.82 1.04
N ILE A 11 2.95 -21.17 0.13
CA ILE A 11 3.17 -21.24 -1.32
C ILE A 11 4.58 -20.73 -1.65
N THR A 12 4.98 -19.57 -1.13
CA THR A 12 6.32 -19.01 -1.36
C THR A 12 7.43 -19.87 -0.75
N ALA A 13 7.20 -20.46 0.44
CA ALA A 13 8.19 -21.31 1.10
C ALA A 13 8.41 -22.66 0.41
N HIS A 14 7.35 -23.28 -0.13
CA HIS A 14 7.40 -24.69 -0.54
C HIS A 14 7.06 -24.96 -2.01
N ILE A 15 6.29 -24.09 -2.67
CA ILE A 15 5.81 -24.35 -4.05
C ILE A 15 6.59 -23.50 -5.05
N VAL A 16 6.67 -22.18 -4.81
CA VAL A 16 7.30 -21.22 -5.73
C VAL A 16 8.72 -21.63 -6.15
N PRO A 17 9.61 -22.14 -5.27
CA PRO A 17 10.96 -22.57 -5.66
C PRO A 17 11.04 -23.58 -6.80
N HIS A 18 9.97 -24.36 -7.00
CA HIS A 18 9.90 -25.45 -7.97
C HIS A 18 9.11 -25.10 -9.24
N LEU A 19 8.53 -23.90 -9.33
CA LEU A 19 7.68 -23.50 -10.46
C LEU A 19 8.44 -22.94 -11.66
N GLY A 20 9.74 -22.73 -11.56
CA GLY A 20 10.51 -22.09 -12.61
C GLY A 20 12.01 -22.28 -12.49
N ASN A 21 12.73 -21.70 -13.45
CA ASN A 21 14.17 -21.77 -13.56
C ASN A 21 14.73 -20.51 -14.24
N GLY A 22 15.90 -20.06 -13.81
CA GLY A 22 16.55 -18.87 -14.37
C GLY A 22 17.86 -18.58 -13.64
N PRO A 23 18.73 -17.74 -14.24
CA PRO A 23 20.04 -17.43 -13.66
C PRO A 23 19.94 -16.71 -12.31
N LEU A 24 18.89 -15.89 -12.12
CA LEU A 24 18.64 -15.17 -10.88
C LEU A 24 17.70 -15.95 -9.92
N TRP A 25 17.16 -17.10 -10.35
CA TRP A 25 16.19 -17.87 -9.58
C TRP A 25 16.72 -18.35 -8.22
N PRO A 26 17.94 -18.92 -8.12
CA PRO A 26 18.48 -19.31 -6.81
C PRO A 26 18.71 -18.11 -5.87
N LYS A 27 19.19 -16.99 -6.42
CA LYS A 27 19.49 -15.77 -5.64
C LYS A 27 18.21 -15.08 -5.13
N VAL A 28 17.15 -15.04 -5.94
CA VAL A 28 15.92 -14.33 -5.59
C VAL A 28 14.91 -15.28 -4.94
N ILE A 29 14.51 -16.33 -5.64
CA ILE A 29 13.39 -17.17 -5.21
C ILE A 29 13.77 -18.14 -4.09
N TRP A 30 14.91 -18.82 -4.20
CA TRP A 30 15.29 -19.79 -3.15
C TRP A 30 15.66 -19.08 -1.83
N GLU A 31 16.32 -17.92 -1.90
CA GLU A 31 16.60 -17.10 -0.72
C GLU A 31 15.29 -16.66 -0.03
N GLU A 32 14.31 -16.14 -0.78
CA GLU A 32 12.99 -15.76 -0.23
C GLU A 32 12.27 -16.95 0.42
N ALA A 33 12.30 -18.12 -0.22
CA ALA A 33 11.67 -19.32 0.30
C ALA A 33 12.32 -19.80 1.60
N GLU A 34 13.65 -19.79 1.69
CA GLU A 34 14.39 -20.19 2.87
C GLU A 34 14.15 -19.24 4.05
N ILE A 35 14.09 -17.93 3.78
CA ILE A 35 13.71 -16.93 4.78
C ILE A 35 12.28 -17.20 5.26
N CYS A 36 11.35 -17.51 4.36
CA CYS A 36 9.99 -17.84 4.72
C CYS A 36 9.87 -19.10 5.58
N LYS A 37 10.64 -20.17 5.33
CA LYS A 37 10.65 -21.38 6.17
C LYS A 37 11.16 -21.11 7.59
N ASN A 38 12.15 -20.23 7.74
CA ASN A 38 12.79 -19.97 9.03
C ASN A 38 12.09 -18.86 9.85
N TYR A 39 11.44 -17.90 9.17
CA TYR A 39 10.91 -16.67 9.79
C TYR A 39 9.43 -16.40 9.51
N TRP A 40 8.63 -17.39 9.08
CA TRP A 40 7.18 -17.24 8.88
C TRP A 40 6.44 -16.70 10.12
N TRP A 41 6.90 -17.05 11.32
CA TRP A 41 6.30 -16.62 12.58
C TRP A 41 6.25 -15.10 12.72
N THR A 42 7.23 -14.38 12.17
CA THR A 42 7.30 -12.91 12.22
C THR A 42 6.09 -12.23 11.59
N ASN A 43 5.55 -12.83 10.54
CA ASN A 43 4.38 -12.37 9.82
C ASN A 43 3.08 -12.70 10.56
N LEU A 44 3.01 -13.85 11.25
CA LEU A 44 1.84 -14.22 12.05
C LEU A 44 1.68 -13.38 13.32
N PHE A 45 2.79 -12.99 13.95
CA PHE A 45 2.77 -12.06 15.07
C PHE A 45 2.63 -10.59 14.63
N PHE A 46 2.55 -10.31 13.33
CA PHE A 46 2.41 -8.96 12.77
C PHE A 46 3.51 -7.98 13.24
N ILE A 47 4.75 -8.48 13.34
CA ILE A 47 5.94 -7.70 13.75
C ILE A 47 6.99 -7.59 12.65
N SER A 48 6.70 -8.11 11.45
CA SER A 48 7.66 -8.16 10.36
C SER A 48 8.17 -6.78 9.94
N ASN A 49 7.39 -5.71 10.15
CA ASN A 49 7.79 -4.32 9.91
C ASN A 49 8.89 -3.79 10.86
N PHE A 50 9.04 -4.37 12.06
CA PHE A 50 10.08 -4.00 13.04
C PHE A 50 11.33 -4.86 12.92
N ILE A 51 11.18 -6.07 12.39
CA ILE A 51 12.29 -7.00 12.19
C ILE A 51 13.11 -6.56 10.98
N ASP A 52 14.43 -6.77 11.04
CA ASP A 52 15.33 -6.44 9.93
C ASP A 52 14.85 -7.12 8.64
N VAL A 53 14.98 -6.40 7.52
CA VAL A 53 14.54 -6.84 6.20
C VAL A 53 15.12 -8.21 5.89
N LYS A 54 16.35 -8.52 6.31
CA LYS A 54 16.98 -9.83 6.08
C LYS A 54 16.14 -11.02 6.56
N TYR A 55 15.32 -10.84 7.60
CA TYR A 55 14.54 -11.91 8.21
C TYR A 55 13.04 -11.82 7.93
N GLY A 56 12.60 -10.86 7.11
CA GLY A 56 11.18 -10.71 6.75
C GLY A 56 10.79 -11.68 5.63
N CYS A 57 9.86 -12.60 5.91
CA CYS A 57 9.19 -13.40 4.88
C CYS A 57 8.20 -12.52 4.10
N LEU A 58 8.06 -12.72 2.78
CA LEU A 58 7.20 -11.91 1.90
C LEU A 58 7.47 -10.42 2.10
N VAL A 59 8.61 -9.97 1.55
CA VAL A 59 9.24 -8.72 1.99
C VAL A 59 8.37 -7.46 1.90
N ILE A 60 7.35 -7.39 1.02
CA ILE A 60 6.38 -6.27 0.91
C ILE A 60 5.24 -6.35 1.93
N ASN A 61 4.96 -7.55 2.46
CA ASN A 61 3.82 -7.81 3.33
C ASN A 61 4.01 -7.29 4.76
N TYR A 62 5.15 -6.62 5.04
CA TYR A 62 5.27 -5.77 6.24
C TYR A 62 4.10 -4.78 6.34
N TYR A 63 3.52 -4.38 5.20
CA TYR A 63 2.34 -3.52 5.16
C TYR A 63 1.13 -4.14 5.88
N VAL A 64 0.94 -5.46 5.79
CA VAL A 64 -0.15 -6.15 6.51
C VAL A 64 0.05 -6.08 8.02
N SER A 65 1.30 -6.19 8.48
CA SER A 65 1.65 -5.98 9.89
C SER A 65 1.32 -4.56 10.35
N CYS A 66 1.63 -3.55 9.53
CA CYS A 66 1.24 -2.16 9.80
C CYS A 66 -0.28 -1.98 9.87
N ASP A 67 -1.03 -2.58 8.95
CA ASP A 67 -2.49 -2.47 8.90
C ASP A 67 -3.16 -3.04 10.15
N ILE A 68 -2.70 -4.19 10.67
CA ILE A 68 -3.21 -4.76 11.92
C ILE A 68 -2.87 -3.86 13.11
N GLN A 69 -1.66 -3.32 13.17
CA GLN A 69 -1.27 -2.36 14.22
C GLN A 69 -2.14 -1.10 14.18
N PHE A 70 -2.40 -0.57 12.99
CA PHE A 70 -3.30 0.57 12.83
C PHE A 70 -4.75 0.23 13.14
N PHE A 71 -5.22 -0.97 12.82
CA PHE A 71 -6.55 -1.43 13.17
C PHE A 71 -6.77 -1.40 14.69
N VAL A 72 -5.78 -1.85 15.48
CA VAL A 72 -5.82 -1.77 16.95
C VAL A 72 -5.86 -0.31 17.41
N ILE A 73 -4.97 0.54 16.90
CA ILE A 73 -4.93 1.97 17.25
C ILE A 73 -6.24 2.67 16.87
N GLY A 74 -6.76 2.41 15.67
CA GLY A 74 -8.02 2.94 15.17
C GLY A 74 -9.20 2.51 16.03
N GLY A 75 -9.24 1.24 16.45
CA GLY A 75 -10.23 0.73 17.40
C GLY A 75 -10.23 1.50 18.73
N ILE A 76 -9.05 1.78 19.28
CA ILE A 76 -8.90 2.61 20.50
C ILE A 76 -9.42 4.03 20.26
N ILE A 77 -9.04 4.66 19.15
CA ILE A 77 -9.50 6.03 18.81
C ILE A 77 -11.03 6.07 18.70
N VAL A 78 -11.63 5.12 17.99
CA VAL A 78 -13.08 5.01 17.82
C VAL A 78 -13.76 4.75 19.17
N TYR A 79 -13.21 3.87 20.00
CA TYR A 79 -13.73 3.61 21.35
C TYR A 79 -13.75 4.89 22.20
N VAL A 80 -12.65 5.64 22.24
CA VAL A 80 -12.58 6.93 22.96
C VAL A 80 -13.55 7.94 22.36
N TYR A 81 -13.67 8.00 21.02
CA TYR A 81 -14.61 8.88 20.32
C TYR A 81 -16.07 8.60 20.69
N THR A 82 -16.48 7.33 20.74
CA THR A 82 -17.85 6.94 21.12
C THR A 82 -18.16 7.24 22.58
N LYS A 83 -17.18 7.14 23.48
CA LYS A 83 -17.34 7.53 24.89
C LYS A 83 -17.37 9.05 25.09
N ASN A 84 -16.50 9.78 24.39
CA ASN A 84 -16.48 11.23 24.43
C ASN A 84 -15.90 11.82 23.14
N THR A 85 -16.77 12.44 22.35
CA THR A 85 -16.44 13.03 21.05
C THR A 85 -15.27 14.02 21.13
N LYS A 86 -15.20 14.86 22.18
CA LYS A 86 -14.15 15.89 22.31
C LYS A 86 -12.77 15.26 22.53
N TYR A 87 -12.68 14.25 23.38
CA TYR A 87 -11.42 13.55 23.63
C TYR A 87 -11.00 12.70 22.42
N GLY A 88 -11.95 12.02 21.76
CA GLY A 88 -11.67 11.25 20.54
C GLY A 88 -11.12 12.11 19.41
N ILE A 89 -11.73 13.28 19.15
CA ILE A 89 -11.23 14.23 18.14
C ILE A 89 -9.84 14.76 18.52
N ARG A 90 -9.61 15.08 19.80
CA ARG A 90 -8.30 15.54 20.27
C ARG A 90 -7.23 14.46 20.08
N LEU A 91 -7.53 13.22 20.45
CA LEU A 91 -6.63 12.08 20.28
C LEU A 91 -6.32 11.81 18.80
N LEU A 92 -7.34 11.86 17.93
CA LEU A 92 -7.14 11.71 16.50
C LEU A 92 -6.26 12.84 15.94
N ALA A 93 -6.52 14.09 16.31
CA ALA A 93 -5.75 15.24 15.85
C ALA A 93 -4.28 15.18 16.31
N THR A 94 -4.01 14.72 17.54
CA THR A 94 -2.63 14.57 18.04
C THR A 94 -1.88 13.47 17.30
N ILE A 95 -2.49 12.30 17.11
CA ILE A 95 -1.87 11.18 16.38
C ILE A 95 -1.67 11.54 14.91
N LEU A 96 -2.63 12.21 14.27
CA LEU A 96 -2.51 12.68 12.89
C LEU A 96 -1.36 13.68 12.72
N SER A 97 -1.26 14.66 13.63
CA SER A 97 -0.15 15.63 13.62
C SER A 97 1.20 14.95 13.83
N LEU A 98 1.28 13.98 14.75
CA LEU A 98 2.47 13.19 14.97
C LEU A 98 2.86 12.38 13.72
N SER A 99 1.88 11.77 13.05
CA SER A 99 2.09 11.02 11.81
C SER A 99 2.59 11.89 10.65
N ALA A 100 2.19 13.16 10.59
CA ALA A 100 2.70 14.10 9.57
C ALA A 100 4.12 14.58 9.91
N PHE A 101 4.42 14.74 11.21
CA PHE A 101 5.70 15.26 11.69
C PHE A 101 6.82 14.21 11.68
N MET A 102 6.51 12.93 11.93
CA MET A 102 7.53 11.87 11.98
C MET A 102 8.32 11.70 10.67
N PRO A 103 7.68 11.67 9.47
CA PRO A 103 8.42 11.63 8.21
C PRO A 103 9.33 12.84 8.00
N PHE A 104 8.91 14.04 8.44
CA PHE A 104 9.74 15.24 8.37
C PHE A 104 10.99 15.09 9.25
N LEU A 105 10.80 14.74 10.53
CA LEU A 105 11.87 14.58 11.50
C LEU A 105 12.89 13.53 11.07
N VAL A 106 12.43 12.37 10.62
CA VAL A 106 13.39 11.33 10.25
C VAL A 106 14.12 11.69 8.97
N THR A 107 13.46 12.32 8.00
CA THR A 107 14.13 12.75 6.75
C THR A 107 15.22 13.79 7.04
N ILE A 108 14.95 14.77 7.92
CA ILE A 108 15.93 15.82 8.24
C ILE A 108 17.12 15.27 9.05
N LEU A 109 16.86 14.40 10.04
CA LEU A 109 17.90 13.82 10.90
C LEU A 109 18.79 12.82 10.15
N THR A 110 18.19 12.01 9.28
CA THR A 110 18.92 10.98 8.53
C THR A 110 19.51 11.48 7.21
N LYS A 111 19.29 12.78 6.87
CA LYS A 111 19.71 13.40 5.61
C LYS A 111 19.35 12.56 4.38
N ARG A 112 18.12 12.02 4.36
CA ARG A 112 17.62 11.18 3.25
C ARG A 112 16.99 12.03 2.17
N PHE A 113 16.96 11.48 0.95
CA PHE A 113 16.15 12.02 -0.13
C PHE A 113 14.66 11.95 0.22
N GLY A 114 13.93 13.02 -0.08
CA GLY A 114 12.49 13.12 0.13
C GLY A 114 11.68 12.13 -0.71
N ILE A 115 12.26 11.61 -1.79
CA ILE A 115 11.72 10.52 -2.58
C ILE A 115 12.58 9.26 -2.40
N ASP A 116 11.89 8.14 -2.38
CA ASP A 116 12.47 6.81 -2.37
C ASP A 116 13.00 6.50 -3.79
N MET A 117 14.25 6.89 -4.07
CA MET A 117 14.83 6.76 -5.41
C MET A 117 14.99 5.30 -5.83
N LEU A 118 14.41 4.94 -6.97
CA LEU A 118 14.56 3.63 -7.59
C LEU A 118 15.86 3.59 -8.39
N TYR A 119 16.95 3.20 -7.75
CA TYR A 119 18.25 2.99 -8.40
C TYR A 119 18.37 1.57 -9.00
N LEU A 120 19.36 1.35 -9.87
CA LEU A 120 19.66 0.03 -10.47
C LEU A 120 19.69 -1.14 -9.46
N PRO A 121 20.22 -1.01 -8.22
CA PRO A 121 20.19 -2.10 -7.24
C PRO A 121 18.79 -2.56 -6.83
N CYS A 122 17.76 -1.69 -6.97
CA CYS A 122 16.37 -2.08 -6.74
C CYS A 122 15.85 -3.03 -7.84
N LEU A 123 16.30 -2.83 -9.08
CA LEU A 123 15.95 -3.69 -10.21
C LEU A 123 16.64 -5.07 -10.09
N GLU A 124 17.83 -5.10 -9.49
CA GLU A 124 18.57 -6.36 -9.31
C GLU A 124 18.04 -7.17 -8.11
N ASN A 125 17.76 -6.53 -6.97
CA ASN A 125 17.18 -7.20 -5.82
C ASN A 125 16.35 -6.23 -4.96
N PHE A 126 15.03 -6.46 -4.95
CA PHE A 126 14.05 -5.69 -4.18
C PHE A 126 14.33 -5.71 -2.66
N ARG A 127 14.91 -6.80 -2.13
CA ARG A 127 15.26 -6.93 -0.71
C ARG A 127 16.44 -6.03 -0.33
N ILE A 128 17.46 -5.93 -1.18
CA ILE A 128 18.61 -5.03 -0.96
C ILE A 128 18.12 -3.59 -0.85
N TYR A 129 17.21 -3.19 -1.74
CA TYR A 129 16.60 -1.87 -1.70
C TYR A 129 15.89 -1.58 -0.38
N MET A 130 15.03 -2.50 0.09
CA MET A 130 14.35 -2.32 1.37
C MET A 130 15.31 -2.32 2.56
N SER A 131 16.40 -3.09 2.51
CA SER A 131 17.46 -3.07 3.54
C SER A 131 18.12 -1.70 3.64
N LEU A 132 18.40 -1.04 2.51
CA LEU A 132 18.94 0.33 2.46
C LEU A 132 17.92 1.37 2.98
N ASN A 133 16.63 1.08 2.84
CA ASN A 133 15.56 1.96 3.27
C ASN A 133 14.79 1.44 4.50
N LYS A 134 15.51 1.17 5.60
CA LYS A 134 14.91 0.68 6.86
C LYS A 134 13.70 1.49 7.33
N SER A 135 13.75 2.81 7.15
CA SER A 135 12.67 3.75 7.48
C SER A 135 11.38 3.55 6.66
N TYR A 136 11.46 2.94 5.47
CA TYR A 136 10.31 2.73 4.58
C TYR A 136 9.24 1.80 5.18
N ARG A 137 9.66 0.85 6.02
CA ARG A 137 8.80 -0.23 6.54
C ARG A 137 8.12 0.13 7.86
N LEU A 138 8.61 1.18 8.54
CA LEU A 138 8.15 1.53 9.88
C LEU A 138 6.75 2.14 9.86
N SER A 139 5.85 1.65 10.70
CA SER A 139 4.43 2.01 10.70
C SER A 139 4.22 3.51 10.93
N TYR A 140 4.98 4.12 11.84
CA TYR A 140 4.85 5.54 12.16
C TYR A 140 5.19 6.48 10.99
N MET A 141 5.83 5.98 9.93
CA MET A 141 6.13 6.74 8.71
C MET A 141 4.98 6.72 7.69
N ARG A 142 4.01 5.82 7.86
CA ARG A 142 2.97 5.51 6.89
C ARG A 142 1.57 5.46 7.49
N ALA A 143 1.37 6.01 8.68
CA ALA A 143 0.06 6.02 9.36
C ALA A 143 -0.94 7.02 8.74
N MET A 144 -0.46 7.99 7.93
CA MET A 144 -1.29 9.07 7.38
C MET A 144 -2.51 8.59 6.58
N PRO A 145 -2.42 7.63 5.64
CA PRO A 145 -3.58 7.17 4.87
C PRO A 145 -4.66 6.52 5.75
N PHE A 146 -4.25 5.74 6.74
CA PHE A 146 -5.17 5.08 7.67
C PHE A 146 -5.91 6.11 8.53
N LEU A 147 -5.17 7.03 9.17
CA LEU A 147 -5.75 8.09 10.01
C LEU A 147 -6.59 9.08 9.19
N GLY A 148 -6.17 9.36 7.94
CA GLY A 148 -6.94 10.14 6.99
C GLY A 148 -8.27 9.48 6.65
N GLY A 149 -8.28 8.16 6.41
CA GLY A 149 -9.52 7.40 6.22
C GLY A 149 -10.46 7.48 7.43
N LEU A 150 -9.92 7.33 8.65
CA LEU A 150 -10.71 7.47 9.88
C LEU A 150 -11.29 8.89 10.04
N THR A 151 -10.48 9.92 9.75
CA THR A 151 -10.90 11.32 9.77
C THR A 151 -12.00 11.57 8.75
N THR A 152 -11.86 11.06 7.52
CA THR A 152 -12.89 11.15 6.48
C THR A 152 -14.18 10.50 6.90
N SER A 153 -14.14 9.34 7.57
CA SER A 153 -15.34 8.68 8.06
C SER A 153 -16.13 9.58 9.01
N ILE A 154 -15.45 10.21 9.98
CA ILE A 154 -16.07 11.13 10.94
C ILE A 154 -16.66 12.37 10.24
N ILE A 155 -15.92 12.93 9.27
CA ILE A 155 -16.40 14.08 8.48
C ILE A 155 -17.65 13.70 7.68
N VAL A 156 -17.63 12.57 6.99
CA VAL A 156 -18.75 12.08 6.17
C VAL A 156 -19.99 11.83 7.03
N GLU A 157 -19.84 11.23 8.21
CA GLU A 157 -20.92 11.01 9.16
C GLU A 157 -21.59 12.35 9.55
N LYS A 158 -20.79 13.36 9.90
CA LYS A 158 -21.30 14.70 10.25
C LYS A 158 -21.95 15.42 9.07
N LEU A 159 -21.43 15.25 7.86
CA LEU A 159 -22.06 15.80 6.65
C LEU A 159 -23.40 15.12 6.34
N LYS A 160 -23.50 13.81 6.56
CA LYS A 160 -24.76 13.05 6.41
C LYS A 160 -25.80 13.45 7.45
N GLU A 161 -25.41 13.61 8.72
CA GLU A 161 -26.29 14.13 9.78
C GLU A 161 -26.90 15.50 9.40
N LYS A 162 -26.07 16.39 8.83
CA LYS A 162 -26.51 17.72 8.37
C LYS A 162 -27.20 17.72 7.00
N LYS A 163 -27.35 16.55 6.36
CA LYS A 163 -27.93 16.38 5.01
C LYS A 163 -27.30 17.27 3.93
N ILE A 164 -26.01 17.58 4.08
CA ILE A 164 -25.29 18.44 3.12
C ILE A 164 -25.02 17.63 1.85
N LYS A 165 -25.41 18.19 0.71
CA LYS A 165 -25.10 17.67 -0.62
C LYS A 165 -24.38 18.72 -1.44
N PHE A 166 -23.25 18.35 -2.02
CA PHE A 166 -22.52 19.15 -3.00
C PHE A 166 -23.21 19.10 -4.37
N SER A 167 -23.16 20.21 -5.11
CA SER A 167 -23.57 20.29 -6.51
C SER A 167 -22.64 19.44 -7.40
N ARG A 168 -23.15 18.95 -8.53
CA ARG A 168 -22.36 18.16 -9.49
C ARG A 168 -21.14 18.94 -10.00
N ILE A 169 -21.29 20.25 -10.19
CA ILE A 169 -20.20 21.13 -10.62
C ILE A 169 -19.08 21.16 -9.56
N THR A 170 -19.45 21.25 -8.27
CA THR A 170 -18.50 21.22 -7.16
C THR A 170 -17.79 19.87 -7.07
N VAL A 171 -18.51 18.76 -7.25
CA VAL A 171 -17.92 17.41 -7.21
C VAL A 171 -16.91 17.21 -8.35
N TYR A 172 -17.30 17.48 -9.60
CA TYR A 172 -16.40 17.29 -10.74
C TYR A 172 -15.26 18.31 -10.76
N GLY A 173 -15.59 19.60 -10.57
CA GLY A 173 -14.60 20.68 -10.55
C GLY A 173 -13.60 20.49 -9.40
N GLY A 174 -14.08 20.18 -8.20
CA GLY A 174 -13.20 19.89 -7.07
C GLY A 174 -12.38 18.63 -7.25
N THR A 175 -12.95 17.56 -7.84
CA THR A 175 -12.17 16.33 -8.14
C THR A 175 -11.06 16.62 -9.14
N LEU A 176 -11.33 17.43 -10.17
CA LEU A 176 -10.32 17.84 -11.14
C LEU A 176 -9.23 18.69 -10.49
N ILE A 177 -9.60 19.71 -9.70
CA ILE A 177 -8.65 20.59 -9.03
C ILE A 177 -7.76 19.80 -8.05
N VAL A 178 -8.36 18.99 -7.18
CA VAL A 178 -7.62 18.16 -6.21
C VAL A 178 -6.71 17.18 -6.93
N SER A 179 -7.16 16.55 -8.03
CA SER A 179 -6.33 15.65 -8.83
C SER A 179 -5.15 16.38 -9.46
N VAL A 180 -5.36 17.55 -10.05
CA VAL A 180 -4.27 18.35 -10.65
C VAL A 180 -3.24 18.75 -9.60
N ILE A 181 -3.67 19.23 -8.43
CA ILE A 181 -2.76 19.60 -7.33
C ILE A 181 -1.95 18.38 -6.87
N CYS A 182 -2.62 17.25 -6.63
CA CYS A 182 -1.99 16.01 -6.18
C CYS A 182 -0.98 15.48 -7.21
N ILE A 183 -1.35 15.45 -8.50
CA ILE A 183 -0.46 15.01 -9.57
C ILE A 183 0.74 15.97 -9.68
N ARG A 184 0.53 17.29 -9.63
CA ARG A 184 1.63 18.26 -9.68
C ARG A 184 2.58 18.11 -8.49
N ALA A 185 2.04 17.90 -7.29
CA ALA A 185 2.84 17.61 -6.10
C ALA A 185 3.66 16.32 -6.29
N GLN A 186 3.08 15.26 -6.86
CA GLN A 186 3.81 14.02 -7.13
C GLN A 186 4.91 14.22 -8.17
N LEU A 187 4.60 14.90 -9.28
CA LEU A 187 5.54 15.17 -10.38
C LEU A 187 6.72 16.05 -9.95
N TYR A 188 6.58 16.86 -8.91
CA TYR A 188 7.70 17.60 -8.33
C TYR A 188 8.85 16.66 -7.93
N GLY A 189 8.54 15.41 -7.55
CA GLY A 189 9.53 14.39 -7.22
C GLY A 189 10.52 14.08 -8.34
N ALA A 190 10.13 14.28 -9.60
CA ALA A 190 10.99 14.08 -10.76
C ALA A 190 12.23 15.00 -10.72
N LYS A 191 12.13 16.19 -10.10
CA LYS A 191 13.27 17.09 -9.92
C LYS A 191 14.39 16.49 -9.09
N PHE A 192 14.08 15.58 -8.16
CA PHE A 192 15.11 14.92 -7.36
C PHE A 192 15.96 13.93 -8.15
N TYR A 193 15.52 13.46 -9.32
CA TYR A 193 16.30 12.56 -10.18
C TYR A 193 17.36 13.29 -11.03
N THR A 194 17.44 14.63 -10.95
CA THR A 194 18.45 15.39 -11.68
C THR A 194 19.84 15.24 -11.06
N TRP A 195 20.80 14.78 -11.86
CA TRP A 195 22.11 14.31 -11.36
C TRP A 195 22.96 15.42 -10.69
N GLN A 196 22.86 16.67 -11.15
CA GLN A 196 23.71 17.78 -10.67
C GLN A 196 23.04 18.70 -9.64
N ARG A 197 22.01 18.21 -8.94
CA ARG A 197 21.26 19.06 -8.01
C ARG A 197 21.90 19.13 -6.62
N PRO A 198 22.12 20.33 -6.05
CA PRO A 198 22.55 20.46 -4.67
C PRO A 198 21.49 19.89 -3.70
N TYR A 199 21.96 19.20 -2.65
CA TYR A 199 21.09 18.58 -1.66
C TYR A 199 20.59 19.61 -0.65
N TYR A 200 19.30 19.91 -0.66
CA TYR A 200 18.64 20.79 0.30
C TYR A 200 17.82 19.99 1.32
N PRO A 201 18.28 19.84 2.57
CA PRO A 201 17.63 18.95 3.56
C PRO A 201 16.16 19.32 3.84
N LEU A 202 15.88 20.62 3.95
CA LEU A 202 14.53 21.11 4.25
C LEU A 202 13.54 20.79 3.13
N GLU A 203 13.97 20.93 1.87
CA GLU A 203 13.13 20.63 0.72
C GLU A 203 12.76 19.14 0.67
N HIS A 204 13.74 18.26 0.89
CA HIS A 204 13.50 16.82 0.94
C HIS A 204 12.56 16.42 2.08
N ALA A 205 12.74 17.00 3.27
CA ALA A 205 11.88 16.73 4.41
C ALA A 205 10.44 17.21 4.18
N LEU A 206 10.24 18.41 3.65
CA LEU A 206 8.92 18.94 3.32
C LEU A 206 8.25 18.12 2.22
N TYR A 207 9.00 17.79 1.16
CA TYR A 207 8.48 16.97 0.07
C TYR A 207 8.05 15.58 0.56
N ARG A 208 8.80 14.97 1.49
CA ARG A 208 8.44 13.66 2.06
C ARG A 208 7.06 13.69 2.72
N VAL A 209 6.77 14.73 3.50
CA VAL A 209 5.45 14.91 4.14
C VAL A 209 4.38 15.07 3.08
N VAL A 210 4.59 15.97 2.11
CA VAL A 210 3.63 16.21 1.03
C VAL A 210 3.34 14.92 0.28
N ASN A 211 4.36 14.18 -0.16
CA ASN A 211 4.23 12.91 -0.88
C ASN A 211 3.37 11.90 -0.10
N ASN A 212 3.56 11.78 1.21
CA ASN A 212 2.75 10.88 2.05
C ASN A 212 1.29 11.34 2.21
N CYS A 213 1.04 12.65 2.17
CA CYS A 213 -0.29 13.24 2.32
C CYS A 213 -1.08 13.29 1.00
N VAL A 214 -0.40 13.37 -0.16
CA VAL A 214 -1.01 13.58 -1.48
C VAL A 214 -2.08 12.53 -1.78
N TRP A 215 -1.75 11.24 -1.68
CA TRP A 215 -2.74 10.19 -1.94
C TRP A 215 -3.88 10.28 -0.92
N THR A 216 -3.55 10.45 0.36
CA THR A 216 -4.54 10.58 1.43
C THR A 216 -5.56 11.67 1.11
N VAL A 217 -5.13 12.90 0.79
CA VAL A 217 -6.02 14.03 0.47
C VAL A 217 -6.88 13.75 -0.75
N TRP A 218 -6.31 13.17 -1.80
CA TRP A 218 -7.06 12.77 -3.00
C TRP A 218 -8.15 11.73 -2.68
N CYS A 219 -7.80 10.70 -1.91
CA CYS A 219 -8.71 9.69 -1.37
C CYS A 219 -9.85 10.35 -0.56
N MET A 220 -9.48 11.21 0.41
CA MET A 220 -10.42 11.87 1.31
C MET A 220 -11.46 12.67 0.52
N TRP A 221 -11.03 13.46 -0.47
CA TRP A 221 -11.93 14.21 -1.34
C TRP A 221 -12.89 13.28 -2.11
N CYS A 222 -12.35 12.22 -2.74
CA CYS A 222 -13.15 11.29 -3.52
C CYS A 222 -14.20 10.57 -2.66
N PHE A 223 -13.82 10.09 -1.47
CA PHE A 223 -14.75 9.42 -0.56
C PHE A 223 -15.81 10.36 0.02
N ILE A 224 -15.44 11.61 0.36
CA ILE A 224 -16.41 12.62 0.81
C ILE A 224 -17.46 12.85 -0.28
N CYS A 225 -17.04 13.07 -1.52
CA CYS A 225 -17.95 13.28 -2.64
C CYS A 225 -18.84 12.05 -2.90
N LEU A 226 -18.25 10.85 -2.88
CA LEU A 226 -18.95 9.60 -3.15
C LEU A 226 -20.06 9.33 -2.12
N PHE A 227 -19.78 9.53 -0.82
CA PHE A 227 -20.72 9.19 0.25
C PHE A 227 -21.76 10.27 0.57
N THR A 228 -21.56 11.51 0.11
CA THR A 228 -22.51 12.63 0.36
C THR A 228 -23.43 12.89 -0.83
N SER A 229 -22.85 13.18 -1.99
CA SER A 229 -23.59 13.53 -3.22
C SER A 229 -23.64 12.40 -4.24
N GLY A 230 -22.64 11.51 -4.20
CA GLY A 230 -22.39 10.57 -5.29
C GLY A 230 -21.83 11.24 -6.54
N TYR A 231 -21.20 10.44 -7.39
CA TYR A 231 -20.60 10.91 -8.64
C TYR A 231 -21.57 10.89 -9.84
N GLY A 232 -22.89 10.91 -9.60
CA GLY A 232 -23.89 10.86 -10.67
C GLY A 232 -23.66 9.67 -11.62
N PRO A 233 -23.53 9.87 -12.95
CA PRO A 233 -23.32 8.77 -13.91
C PRO A 233 -22.09 7.90 -13.62
N PHE A 234 -21.00 8.46 -13.12
CA PHE A 234 -19.80 7.69 -12.77
C PHE A 234 -20.05 6.68 -11.65
N SER A 235 -21.07 6.89 -10.81
CA SER A 235 -21.45 5.89 -9.81
C SER A 235 -21.93 4.59 -10.43
N TYR A 236 -22.51 4.61 -11.64
CA TYR A 236 -22.89 3.38 -12.36
C TYR A 236 -21.65 2.59 -12.81
N VAL A 237 -20.60 3.28 -13.24
CA VAL A 237 -19.32 2.66 -13.62
C VAL A 237 -18.65 2.04 -12.40
N LEU A 238 -18.58 2.77 -11.29
CA LEU A 238 -17.98 2.29 -10.04
C LEU A 238 -18.75 1.11 -9.43
N ASN A 239 -20.07 1.07 -9.59
CA ASN A 239 -20.93 -0.01 -9.09
C ASN A 239 -21.14 -1.16 -10.10
N ASN A 240 -20.43 -1.16 -11.23
CA ASN A 240 -20.49 -2.25 -12.19
C ASN A 240 -20.03 -3.57 -11.53
N LYS A 241 -20.73 -4.67 -11.84
CA LYS A 241 -20.40 -6.03 -11.37
C LYS A 241 -18.93 -6.38 -11.57
N LEU A 242 -18.34 -6.02 -12.71
CA LEU A 242 -16.93 -6.29 -12.99
C LEU A 242 -16.02 -5.54 -12.01
N VAL A 243 -16.25 -4.24 -11.81
CA VAL A 243 -15.47 -3.41 -10.87
C VAL A 243 -15.61 -3.92 -9.44
N VAL A 244 -16.81 -4.35 -9.03
CA VAL A 244 -17.04 -4.97 -7.72
C VAL A 244 -16.25 -6.27 -7.57
N VAL A 245 -16.19 -7.12 -8.60
CA VAL A 245 -15.40 -8.37 -8.58
C VAL A 245 -13.91 -8.07 -8.51
N LEU A 246 -13.39 -7.17 -9.35
CA LEU A 246 -11.98 -6.75 -9.29
C LEU A 246 -11.63 -6.11 -7.95
N GLY A 247 -12.54 -5.34 -7.38
CA GLY A 247 -12.39 -4.74 -6.05
C GLY A 247 -12.29 -5.79 -4.95
N ARG A 248 -13.08 -6.89 -5.02
CA ARG A 248 -12.97 -8.01 -4.07
C ARG A 248 -11.64 -8.77 -4.21
N LEU A 249 -11.11 -8.89 -5.42
CA LEU A 249 -9.82 -9.55 -5.68
C LEU A 249 -8.61 -8.69 -5.30
N SER A 250 -8.79 -7.40 -5.02
CA SER A 250 -7.68 -6.45 -4.78
C SER A 250 -6.69 -6.92 -3.71
N TYR A 251 -7.18 -7.53 -2.63
CA TYR A 251 -6.34 -8.07 -1.57
C TYR A 251 -5.53 -9.29 -2.02
N SER A 252 -6.16 -10.24 -2.70
CA SER A 252 -5.46 -11.40 -3.27
C SER A 252 -4.43 -10.97 -4.32
N VAL A 253 -4.74 -9.97 -5.15
CA VAL A 253 -3.79 -9.37 -6.10
C VAL A 253 -2.60 -8.75 -5.38
N PHE A 254 -2.86 -7.97 -4.33
CA PHE A 254 -1.80 -7.40 -3.48
C PHE A 254 -0.90 -8.48 -2.88
N MET A 255 -1.44 -9.64 -2.51
CA MET A 255 -0.66 -10.72 -1.91
C MET A 255 0.26 -11.44 -2.90
N VAL A 256 -0.16 -11.56 -4.15
CA VAL A 256 0.56 -12.36 -5.16
C VAL A 256 1.52 -11.50 -5.98
N ASN A 257 1.28 -10.20 -6.10
CA ASN A 257 1.97 -9.33 -7.06
C ASN A 257 3.50 -9.42 -7.00
N ILE A 258 4.11 -9.18 -5.83
CA ILE A 258 5.57 -9.12 -5.71
C ILE A 258 6.20 -10.49 -5.96
N THR A 259 5.56 -11.57 -5.52
CA THR A 259 6.03 -12.93 -5.81
C THR A 259 6.06 -13.19 -7.33
N ILE A 260 5.01 -12.79 -8.06
CA ILE A 260 4.99 -12.92 -9.52
C ILE A 260 6.06 -12.05 -10.17
N LEU A 261 6.20 -10.79 -9.74
CA LEU A 261 7.23 -9.90 -10.28
C LEU A 261 8.63 -10.48 -10.04
N MET A 262 8.89 -11.05 -8.85
CA MET A 262 10.15 -11.73 -8.55
C MET A 262 10.37 -12.96 -9.44
N MET A 263 9.34 -13.78 -9.66
CA MET A 263 9.42 -14.95 -10.55
C MET A 263 9.69 -14.54 -12.01
N SER A 264 8.98 -13.53 -12.49
CA SER A 264 9.10 -12.99 -13.85
C SER A 264 10.51 -12.48 -14.11
N ASN A 265 11.03 -11.63 -13.21
CA ASN A 265 12.39 -11.08 -13.32
C ASN A 265 13.48 -12.14 -13.13
N SER A 266 13.29 -13.08 -12.21
CA SER A 266 14.31 -14.10 -11.92
C SER A 266 14.45 -15.17 -13.02
N SER A 267 13.43 -15.29 -13.87
CA SER A 267 13.41 -16.17 -15.05
C SER A 267 14.10 -15.55 -16.27
N LEU A 268 14.41 -14.25 -16.25
CA LEU A 268 15.09 -13.56 -17.36
C LEU A 268 16.49 -14.15 -17.57
N ARG A 269 16.77 -14.59 -18.81
CA ARG A 269 18.06 -15.17 -19.20
C ARG A 269 18.96 -14.21 -19.95
N LEU A 270 18.38 -13.15 -20.50
CA LEU A 270 19.09 -12.13 -21.29
C LEU A 270 18.89 -10.76 -20.65
N PRO A 271 19.89 -9.87 -20.72
CA PRO A 271 19.72 -8.48 -20.32
C PRO A 271 18.58 -7.83 -21.10
N SER A 272 17.59 -7.27 -20.41
CA SER A 272 16.49 -6.55 -21.05
C SER A 272 16.84 -5.07 -21.22
N TYR A 273 16.76 -4.56 -22.45
CA TYR A 273 16.78 -3.13 -22.68
C TYR A 273 15.43 -2.52 -22.27
N HIS A 274 15.46 -1.59 -21.31
CA HIS A 274 14.27 -0.89 -20.84
C HIS A 274 13.88 0.20 -21.85
N SER A 275 13.03 -0.18 -22.81
CA SER A 275 12.30 0.75 -23.68
C SER A 275 10.90 0.97 -23.12
N THR A 276 10.23 2.06 -23.51
CA THR A 276 8.85 2.32 -23.09
C THR A 276 7.90 1.19 -23.49
N ASN A 277 8.11 0.60 -24.66
CA ASN A 277 7.25 -0.47 -25.18
C ASN A 277 7.49 -1.78 -24.42
N SER A 278 8.75 -2.17 -24.22
CA SER A 278 9.06 -3.39 -23.45
C SER A 278 8.59 -3.29 -21.99
N LEU A 279 8.64 -2.11 -21.39
CA LEU A 279 8.08 -1.87 -20.05
C LEU A 279 6.55 -1.97 -20.04
N ALA A 280 5.86 -1.46 -21.07
CA ALA A 280 4.42 -1.59 -21.18
C ALA A 280 3.99 -3.07 -21.35
N ASP A 281 4.69 -3.82 -22.20
CA ASP A 281 4.38 -5.23 -22.46
C ASP A 281 4.59 -6.10 -21.21
N THR A 282 5.72 -5.92 -20.51
CA THR A 282 5.98 -6.62 -19.24
C THR A 282 4.95 -6.27 -18.17
N TRP A 283 4.57 -5.00 -18.07
CA TRP A 283 3.54 -4.54 -17.12
C TRP A 283 2.17 -5.18 -17.41
N ILE A 284 1.72 -5.21 -18.66
CA ILE A 284 0.45 -5.83 -19.05
C ILE A 284 0.48 -7.34 -18.76
N SER A 285 1.58 -8.01 -19.12
CA SER A 285 1.77 -9.45 -18.89
C SER A 285 1.72 -9.78 -17.40
N ASP A 286 2.43 -9.04 -16.56
CA ASP A 286 2.49 -9.30 -15.13
C ASP A 286 1.18 -8.93 -14.42
N ILE A 287 0.46 -7.88 -14.84
CA ILE A 287 -0.90 -7.60 -14.36
C ILE A 287 -1.81 -8.80 -14.63
N PHE A 288 -1.79 -9.32 -15.86
CA PHE A 288 -2.65 -10.45 -16.22
C PHE A 288 -2.34 -11.69 -15.36
N LYS A 289 -1.05 -12.03 -15.19
CA LYS A 289 -0.62 -13.13 -14.29
C LYS A 289 -1.08 -12.90 -12.86
N CYS A 290 -0.97 -11.66 -12.35
CA CYS A 290 -1.40 -11.29 -11.00
C CYS A 290 -2.88 -11.53 -10.79
N TYR A 291 -3.74 -11.06 -11.69
CA TYR A 291 -5.18 -11.27 -11.56
C TYR A 291 -5.58 -12.74 -11.73
N LEU A 292 -4.91 -13.48 -12.61
CA LEU A 292 -5.19 -14.91 -12.80
C LEU A 292 -4.87 -15.72 -11.54
N LEU A 293 -3.68 -15.54 -10.96
CA LEU A 293 -3.28 -16.25 -9.73
C LEU A 293 -4.02 -15.74 -8.50
N ALA A 294 -4.35 -14.44 -8.43
CA ALA A 294 -5.20 -13.90 -7.38
C ALA A 294 -6.61 -14.49 -7.43
N LEU A 295 -7.18 -14.71 -8.61
CA LEU A 295 -8.47 -15.38 -8.76
C LEU A 295 -8.41 -16.82 -8.25
N ALA A 296 -7.34 -17.57 -8.58
CA ALA A 296 -7.15 -18.92 -8.07
C ALA A 296 -7.01 -18.92 -6.53
N LEU A 297 -6.19 -18.03 -5.97
CA LEU A 297 -6.03 -17.88 -4.52
C LEU A 297 -7.35 -17.53 -3.83
N TYR A 298 -8.12 -16.62 -4.41
CA TYR A 298 -9.42 -16.23 -3.90
C TYR A 298 -10.42 -17.39 -3.88
N LEU A 299 -10.53 -18.13 -4.99
CA LEU A 299 -11.49 -19.23 -5.11
C LEU A 299 -11.14 -20.43 -4.23
N VAL A 300 -9.85 -20.77 -4.11
CA VAL A 300 -9.39 -21.94 -3.35
C VAL A 300 -9.31 -21.66 -1.85
N ILE A 301 -9.03 -20.42 -1.46
CA ILE A 301 -8.70 -20.11 -0.06
C ILE A 301 -9.64 -19.06 0.51
N GLU A 302 -9.71 -17.86 -0.05
CA GLU A 302 -10.51 -16.79 0.59
C GLU A 302 -12.01 -17.11 0.61
N ALA A 303 -12.60 -17.49 -0.52
CA ALA A 303 -14.02 -17.78 -0.65
C ALA A 303 -14.52 -18.91 0.28
N PRO A 304 -13.86 -20.07 0.40
CA PRO A 304 -14.29 -21.11 1.33
C PRO A 304 -14.10 -20.71 2.79
N PHE A 305 -12.98 -20.08 3.15
CA PHE A 305 -12.76 -19.64 4.54
C PHE A 305 -13.75 -18.54 4.94
N ASP A 306 -14.09 -17.62 4.04
CA ASP A 306 -15.12 -16.60 4.29
C ASP A 306 -16.49 -17.23 4.57
N LYS A 307 -16.86 -18.31 3.87
CA LYS A 307 -18.10 -19.05 4.14
C LYS A 307 -18.07 -19.74 5.50
N ILE A 308 -16.93 -20.33 5.86
CA ILE A 308 -16.76 -20.99 7.17
C ILE A 308 -16.88 -19.94 8.28
N ILE A 309 -16.11 -18.85 8.22
CA ILE A 309 -16.12 -17.79 9.23
C ILE A 309 -17.53 -17.20 9.42
N LYS A 310 -18.24 -16.92 8.32
CA LYS A 310 -19.63 -16.41 8.38
C LYS A 310 -20.60 -17.40 9.03
N ARG A 311 -20.35 -18.69 8.94
CA ARG A 311 -21.17 -19.72 9.59
C ARG A 311 -20.89 -19.79 11.11
N TRP A 312 -19.67 -19.49 11.54
CA TRP A 312 -19.25 -19.54 12.95
C TRP A 312 -19.58 -18.27 13.74
N ILE A 313 -19.61 -17.09 13.09
CA ILE A 313 -19.91 -15.80 13.74
C ILE A 313 -21.42 -15.55 13.89
N ARG A 314 -22.25 -16.40 13.29
CA ARG A 314 -23.72 -16.30 13.34
C ARG A 314 -24.28 -17.13 14.49
#